data_AF-A0A4Y2BDI3-F1
#
_entry.id   AF-A0A4Y2BDI3-F1
#
_cell.length_a   1.000
_cell.length_b   1.000
_cell.length_c   1.000
_cell.angle_alpha   90.00
_cell.angle_beta   90.00
_cell.angle_gamma   90.00
#
_symmetry.space_group_name_H-M   'P 1'
#
loop_
_entity.id
_entity.type
_entity.pdbx_description
1 polymer ?
#
loop_
_entity_poly.entity_id
_entity_poly.type
_entity_poly.pdbx_seq_one_letter_code
_entity_poly.pdbx_strand_id
1 'polypeptide(L)'
;MIMVLVIIFVLFIASLGRSLGLHDSYAKLLLKLFEFCQKKIEKAERRVEEDEEEGSVVNSSNSVISRDVILVPDPRPAGGDFQENSQISSNQKEFRLEDIFDFIKTGVEAVIEDEVTMCFAAEELPAWNLLTRTNKNYQYISFRVTCIWFIGFFLRYFILFPLRVCITVFGVCWLLLFTFLVGCLPDSRFKRWLYWHGSILCFRVFACACSAVVTYHNRENQAVNGGICVANHTSPIDVVILANDNSYALVGQSHGGFLGVLQSGLGRATSHIWFERGEVRDRELVQKRLKEHVQDETKLPILIFPEG
;
A
#
# COMPACT_ATOMS: atom_id res chain seq x y z
N MET A 1 2.41 -27.21 -21.30
CA MET A 1 3.25 -26.45 -22.25
C MET A 1 3.19 -24.95 -22.02
N ILE A 2 2.01 -24.30 -22.09
CA ILE A 2 1.86 -22.84 -21.91
C ILE A 2 2.43 -22.36 -20.56
N MET A 3 2.06 -22.98 -19.44
CA MET A 3 2.57 -22.58 -18.12
C MET A 3 4.10 -22.68 -18.00
N VAL A 4 4.70 -23.69 -18.63
CA VAL A 4 6.17 -23.87 -18.64
C VAL A 4 6.83 -22.75 -19.43
N LEU A 5 6.28 -22.38 -20.59
CA LEU A 5 6.76 -21.24 -21.38
C LEU A 5 6.64 -19.94 -20.57
N VAL A 6 5.56 -19.75 -19.83
CA VAL A 6 5.39 -18.57 -18.96
C VAL A 6 6.43 -18.57 -17.84
N ILE A 7 6.69 -19.70 -17.18
CA ILE A 7 7.72 -19.79 -16.14
C ILE A 7 9.11 -19.48 -16.72
N ILE A 8 9.46 -20.05 -17.87
CA ILE A 8 10.74 -19.79 -18.55
C ILE A 8 10.85 -18.30 -18.89
N PHE A 9 9.76 -17.70 -19.40
CA PHE A 9 9.71 -16.28 -19.72
C PHE A 9 9.86 -15.40 -18.47
N VAL A 10 9.21 -15.74 -17.37
CA VAL A 10 9.36 -15.04 -16.08
C VAL A 10 10.79 -15.14 -15.57
N LEU A 11 11.40 -16.32 -15.60
CA LEU A 11 12.81 -16.51 -15.20
C LEU A 11 13.76 -15.70 -16.09
N PHE A 12 13.49 -15.64 -17.38
CA PHE A 12 14.26 -14.84 -18.33
C PHE A 12 14.15 -13.34 -18.04
N ILE A 13 12.95 -12.82 -17.79
CA ILE A 13 12.78 -11.41 -17.40
C ILE A 13 13.48 -11.14 -16.05
N ALA A 14 13.29 -12.03 -15.08
CA ALA A 14 13.89 -11.89 -13.76
C ALA A 14 15.42 -11.91 -13.81
N SER A 15 16.03 -12.70 -14.70
CA SER A 15 17.48 -12.73 -14.86
C SER A 15 18.04 -11.46 -15.50
N LEU A 16 17.30 -10.85 -16.44
CA LEU A 16 17.70 -9.58 -17.08
C LEU A 16 17.68 -8.39 -16.10
N GLY A 17 16.89 -8.46 -15.03
CA GLY A 17 16.78 -7.38 -14.04
C GLY A 17 16.21 -6.08 -14.58
N ARG A 18 15.48 -6.15 -15.71
CA ARG A 18 14.82 -5.01 -16.34
C ARG A 18 13.36 -5.35 -16.61
N SER A 19 12.49 -4.39 -16.33
CA SER A 19 11.13 -4.37 -16.85
C SER A 19 11.21 -4.28 -18.38
N LEU A 20 10.59 -5.21 -19.11
CA LEU A 20 10.44 -5.11 -20.57
C LEU A 20 9.41 -4.01 -20.98
N GLY A 21 8.98 -3.16 -20.05
CA GLY A 21 7.96 -2.13 -20.28
C GLY A 21 6.57 -2.70 -20.57
N LEU A 22 6.37 -4.02 -20.44
CA LEU A 22 5.08 -4.69 -20.65
C LEU A 22 4.04 -4.21 -19.62
N HIS A 23 4.44 -4.11 -18.35
CA HIS A 23 3.58 -3.60 -17.29
C HIS A 23 3.24 -2.13 -17.52
N ASP A 24 4.22 -1.30 -17.91
CA ASP A 24 3.99 0.13 -18.19
C ASP A 24 3.08 0.32 -19.40
N SER A 25 3.26 -0.48 -20.44
CA SER A 25 2.41 -0.47 -21.64
C SER A 25 0.99 -0.92 -21.32
N TYR A 26 0.84 -1.96 -20.49
CA TYR A 26 -0.46 -2.44 -20.00
C TYR A 26 -1.15 -1.37 -19.13
N ALA A 27 -0.43 -0.72 -18.21
CA ALA A 27 -0.95 0.36 -17.40
C ALA A 27 -1.39 1.55 -18.25
N LYS A 28 -0.58 1.98 -19.22
CA LYS A 28 -0.93 3.04 -20.18
C LYS A 28 -2.17 2.70 -21.01
N LEU A 29 -2.29 1.45 -21.46
CA LEU A 29 -3.47 0.98 -22.18
C LEU A 29 -4.73 1.03 -21.30
N LEU A 30 -4.62 0.57 -20.05
CA LEU A 30 -5.72 0.64 -19.08
C LEU A 30 -6.14 2.08 -18.78
N LEU A 31 -5.18 2.99 -18.58
CA LEU A 31 -5.48 4.40 -18.33
C LEU A 31 -6.25 5.02 -19.51
N LYS A 32 -5.82 4.77 -20.76
CA LYS A 32 -6.57 5.22 -21.94
C LYS A 32 -7.98 4.64 -22.01
N LEU A 33 -8.13 3.36 -21.64
CA LEU A 33 -9.44 2.71 -21.58
C LEU A 33 -10.34 3.35 -20.52
N PHE A 34 -9.78 3.66 -19.35
CA PHE A 34 -10.47 4.30 -18.24
C PHE A 34 -10.90 5.73 -18.58
N GLU A 35 -10.02 6.54 -19.15
CA GLU A 35 -10.36 7.87 -19.67
C GLU A 35 -11.49 7.81 -20.72
N PHE A 36 -11.45 6.83 -21.62
CA PHE A 36 -12.52 6.63 -22.61
C PHE A 36 -13.85 6.27 -21.96
N CYS A 37 -13.84 5.40 -20.95
CA CYS A 37 -15.05 5.01 -20.22
C CYS A 37 -15.60 6.20 -19.43
N GLN A 38 -14.75 6.94 -18.73
CA GLN A 38 -15.11 8.13 -17.99
C GLN A 38 -15.79 9.18 -18.86
N LYS A 39 -15.22 9.54 -20.01
CA LYS A 39 -15.84 10.52 -20.92
C LYS A 39 -17.25 10.11 -21.37
N LYS A 40 -17.53 8.81 -21.44
CA LYS A 40 -18.87 8.29 -21.76
C LYS A 40 -19.82 8.35 -20.57
N ILE A 41 -19.32 8.11 -19.38
CA ILE A 41 -20.06 8.20 -18.12
C ILE A 41 -20.52 9.64 -17.90
N GLU A 42 -19.59 10.61 -17.95
CA GLU A 42 -19.90 12.03 -17.80
C GLU A 42 -20.85 12.56 -18.89
N LYS A 43 -20.80 11.98 -20.09
CA LYS A 43 -21.75 12.33 -21.18
C LYS A 43 -23.15 11.74 -20.92
N ALA A 44 -23.23 10.58 -20.27
CA ALA A 44 -24.50 10.00 -19.88
C ALA A 44 -25.12 10.77 -18.71
N GLU A 45 -24.32 11.16 -17.72
CA GLU A 45 -24.75 11.97 -16.57
C GLU A 45 -25.28 13.33 -17.00
N ARG A 46 -24.53 14.08 -17.83
CA ARG A 46 -25.01 15.37 -18.36
C ARG A 46 -26.35 15.27 -19.09
N ARG A 47 -26.62 14.15 -19.78
CA ARG A 47 -27.92 13.95 -20.44
C ARG A 47 -29.04 13.70 -19.45
N VAL A 48 -28.77 12.96 -18.38
CA VAL A 48 -29.76 12.73 -17.32
C VAL A 48 -30.03 14.03 -16.56
N GLU A 49 -29.01 14.83 -16.27
CA GLU A 49 -29.17 16.16 -15.66
C GLU A 49 -29.96 17.10 -16.58
N GLU A 50 -29.66 17.14 -17.89
CA GLU A 50 -30.44 17.91 -18.88
C GLU A 50 -31.91 17.42 -18.96
N ASP A 51 -32.15 16.11 -18.96
CA ASP A 51 -33.50 15.52 -18.98
C ASP A 51 -34.27 15.78 -17.66
N GLU A 52 -33.57 15.83 -16.52
CA GLU A 52 -34.15 16.17 -15.21
C GLU A 52 -34.45 17.67 -15.09
N GLU A 53 -33.59 18.55 -15.62
CA GLU A 53 -33.84 20.01 -15.66
C GLU A 53 -34.99 20.37 -16.60
N GLU A 54 -35.15 19.69 -17.74
CA GLU A 54 -36.32 19.87 -18.62
C GLU A 54 -37.61 19.26 -18.04
N GLY A 55 -37.49 18.26 -17.16
CA GLY A 55 -38.62 17.58 -16.51
C GLY A 55 -39.05 18.14 -15.14
N SER A 56 -38.22 18.97 -14.49
CA SER A 56 -38.44 19.42 -13.11
C SER A 56 -38.36 20.94 -12.94
N VAL A 57 -39.48 21.62 -13.19
CA VAL A 57 -39.78 22.83 -12.40
C VAL A 57 -40.23 22.35 -11.03
N VAL A 58 -39.52 22.73 -9.96
CA VAL A 58 -39.81 22.52 -8.51
C VAL A 58 -39.04 21.37 -7.82
N ASN A 59 -37.81 21.63 -7.37
CA ASN A 59 -37.43 21.87 -5.95
C ASN A 59 -35.93 21.61 -5.75
N SER A 60 -35.18 22.70 -5.59
CA SER A 60 -33.78 22.68 -5.19
C SER A 60 -33.69 22.63 -3.66
N SER A 61 -33.21 21.52 -3.10
CA SER A 61 -32.44 21.47 -1.84
C SER A 61 -32.07 20.02 -1.49
N ASN A 62 -30.93 19.53 -2.00
CA ASN A 62 -30.27 18.34 -1.44
C ASN A 62 -28.83 18.70 -1.07
N SER A 63 -28.67 19.57 -0.07
CA SER A 63 -27.45 19.65 0.72
C SER A 63 -27.76 19.09 2.11
N VAL A 64 -27.18 17.93 2.44
CA VAL A 64 -27.47 17.22 3.70
C VAL A 64 -26.91 17.95 4.94
N ILE A 65 -26.10 18.99 4.77
CA ILE A 65 -25.60 19.81 5.89
C ILE A 65 -25.49 21.27 5.43
N SER A 66 -26.34 22.14 5.97
CA SER A 66 -26.16 23.58 5.92
C SER A 66 -25.17 23.99 7.02
N ARG A 67 -24.05 24.61 6.64
CA ARG A 67 -23.12 25.26 7.56
C ARG A 67 -23.76 26.53 8.13
N ASP A 68 -23.85 26.62 9.44
CA ASP A 68 -23.68 27.88 10.18
C ASP A 68 -22.39 27.74 10.99
N VAL A 69 -21.24 27.90 10.33
CA VAL A 69 -19.94 27.88 11.00
C VAL A 69 -19.73 29.25 11.65
N ILE A 70 -20.15 29.38 12.91
CA ILE A 70 -19.68 30.43 13.79
C ILE A 70 -18.58 29.82 14.66
N LEU A 71 -17.34 29.78 14.13
CA LEU A 71 -16.17 29.21 14.83
C LEU A 71 -15.58 30.13 15.91
N VAL A 72 -16.19 31.29 16.18
CA VAL A 72 -15.80 32.21 17.26
C VAL A 72 -17.07 32.94 17.72
N PRO A 73 -17.37 33.09 19.03
CA PRO A 73 -18.34 34.09 19.46
C PRO A 73 -17.83 35.45 19.02
N ASP A 74 -18.47 36.06 18.03
CA ASP A 74 -18.08 37.35 17.46
C ASP A 74 -17.94 38.38 18.59
N PRO A 75 -16.75 38.99 18.81
CA PRO A 75 -16.67 40.19 19.63
C PRO A 75 -17.35 41.28 18.81
N ARG A 76 -18.60 41.57 19.16
CA ARG A 76 -19.45 42.58 18.51
C ARG A 76 -18.63 43.82 18.15
N PRO A 77 -18.76 44.37 16.93
CA PRO A 77 -18.06 45.59 16.56
C PRO A 77 -18.49 46.72 17.50
N ALA A 78 -17.50 47.36 18.11
CA ALA A 78 -17.66 48.59 18.86
C ALA A 78 -18.20 49.69 17.92
N GLY A 79 -19.47 50.06 18.08
CA GLY A 79 -20.05 51.24 17.43
C GLY A 79 -21.53 51.07 17.06
N GLY A 80 -22.42 51.58 17.90
CA GLY A 80 -23.84 51.77 17.58
C GLY A 80 -24.79 51.42 18.74
N ASP A 81 -25.09 52.43 19.56
CA ASP A 81 -26.14 52.53 20.59
C ASP A 81 -26.30 51.39 21.61
N PHE A 82 -25.59 51.58 22.73
CA PHE A 82 -25.98 51.07 24.04
C PHE A 82 -27.30 51.72 24.47
N GLN A 83 -28.42 51.00 24.30
CA GLN A 83 -29.52 51.14 25.23
C GLN A 83 -29.25 50.19 26.41
N GLU A 84 -28.62 50.75 27.43
CA GLU A 84 -28.41 50.15 28.74
C GLU A 84 -29.78 49.80 29.35
N ASN A 85 -30.24 48.56 29.14
CA ASN A 85 -31.23 47.97 30.02
C ASN A 85 -30.49 47.02 30.96
N SER A 86 -30.21 47.57 32.13
CA SER A 86 -29.72 46.92 33.32
C SER A 86 -30.66 45.77 33.72
N GLN A 87 -30.39 44.58 33.20
CA GLN A 87 -30.76 43.34 33.87
C GLN A 87 -29.57 42.39 33.77
N ILE A 88 -28.70 42.48 34.77
CA ILE A 88 -27.93 41.32 35.24
C ILE A 88 -28.98 40.33 35.76
N SER A 89 -29.70 39.70 34.84
CA SER A 89 -30.46 38.51 35.15
C SER A 89 -29.41 37.42 35.23
N SER A 90 -29.19 36.96 36.46
CA SER A 90 -28.56 35.70 36.80
C SER A 90 -29.36 34.54 36.19
N ASN A 91 -29.53 34.52 34.87
CA ASN A 91 -29.93 33.33 34.13
C ASN A 91 -28.68 32.46 34.08
N GLN A 92 -28.47 31.74 35.19
CA GLN A 92 -27.95 30.39 35.09
C GLN A 92 -28.80 29.72 34.01
N LYS A 93 -28.29 29.64 32.78
CA LYS A 93 -28.91 28.77 31.77
C LYS A 93 -28.92 27.40 32.41
N GLU A 94 -30.11 26.94 32.78
CA GLU A 94 -30.30 25.64 33.40
C GLU A 94 -29.79 24.62 32.38
N PHE A 95 -28.76 23.88 32.77
CA PHE A 95 -28.12 22.91 31.89
C PHE A 95 -29.15 21.85 31.52
N ARG A 96 -29.49 21.78 30.23
CA ARG A 96 -30.42 20.78 29.72
C ARG A 96 -29.61 19.61 29.17
N LEU A 97 -30.11 18.40 29.34
CA LEU A 97 -29.48 17.19 28.80
C LEU A 97 -29.25 17.27 27.28
N GLU A 98 -30.04 18.09 26.56
CA GLU A 98 -29.86 18.33 25.13
C GLU A 98 -28.56 19.07 24.79
N ASP A 99 -28.06 19.93 25.68
CA ASP A 99 -26.83 20.70 25.47
C ASP A 99 -25.60 19.77 25.34
N ILE A 100 -25.67 18.56 25.89
CA ILE A 100 -24.62 17.54 25.76
C ILE A 100 -24.49 17.04 24.31
N PHE A 101 -25.59 16.97 23.55
CA PHE A 101 -25.54 16.49 22.17
C PHE A 101 -24.74 17.42 21.26
N ASP A 102 -24.73 18.72 21.53
CA ASP A 102 -23.92 19.69 20.79
C ASP A 102 -22.43 19.46 21.06
N PHE A 103 -22.03 19.22 22.32
CA PHE A 103 -20.63 18.90 22.63
C PHE A 103 -20.19 17.54 22.06
N ILE A 104 -21.07 16.54 22.07
CA ILE A 104 -20.80 15.24 21.43
C ILE A 104 -20.65 15.42 19.92
N LYS A 105 -21.56 16.18 19.29
CA LYS A 105 -21.50 16.48 17.86
C LYS A 105 -20.19 17.20 17.51
N THR A 106 -19.84 18.27 18.22
CA THR A 106 -18.59 19.01 18.00
C THR A 106 -17.37 18.14 18.24
N GLY A 107 -17.38 17.27 19.27
CA GLY A 107 -16.29 16.34 19.53
C GLY A 107 -16.13 15.30 18.43
N VAL A 108 -17.24 14.77 17.90
CA VAL A 108 -17.23 13.82 16.78
C VAL A 108 -16.79 14.51 15.48
N GLU A 109 -17.27 15.73 15.21
CA GLU A 109 -16.84 16.53 14.06
C GLU A 109 -15.33 16.83 14.13
N ALA A 110 -14.80 17.20 15.29
CA ALA A 110 -13.37 17.44 15.49
C ALA A 110 -12.50 16.18 15.30
N VAL A 111 -13.04 14.98 15.56
CA VAL A 111 -12.36 13.70 15.29
C VAL A 111 -12.48 13.31 13.80
N ILE A 112 -13.61 13.59 13.16
CA ILE A 112 -13.81 13.29 11.74
C ILE A 112 -12.95 14.22 10.86
N GLU A 113 -12.88 15.49 11.22
CA GLU A 113 -12.16 16.54 10.47
C GLU A 113 -10.74 16.78 11.00
N ASP A 114 -10.17 15.83 11.75
CA ASP A 114 -8.83 16.00 12.28
C ASP A 114 -7.80 16.10 11.14
N GLU A 115 -6.83 17.00 11.29
CA GLU A 115 -5.84 17.31 10.26
C GLU A 115 -5.02 16.08 9.83
N VAL A 116 -4.89 15.08 10.70
CA VAL A 116 -4.12 13.85 10.44
C VAL A 116 -4.95 12.88 9.60
N THR A 117 -6.20 12.60 9.96
CA THR A 117 -7.12 11.70 9.24
C THR A 117 -7.44 12.25 7.86
N MET A 118 -7.54 13.58 7.72
CA MET A 118 -7.71 14.22 6.41
C MET A 118 -6.51 14.00 5.48
N CYS A 119 -5.28 13.89 5.99
CA CYS A 119 -4.13 13.48 5.17
C CYS A 119 -4.21 12.03 4.68
N PHE A 120 -5.06 11.19 5.28
CA PHE A 120 -5.33 9.82 4.85
C PHE A 120 -6.65 9.67 4.10
N ALA A 121 -7.37 10.77 3.83
CA ALA A 121 -8.54 10.76 2.96
C ALA A 121 -8.13 10.22 1.59
N ALA A 122 -8.83 9.18 1.13
CA ALA A 122 -8.51 8.55 -0.13
C ALA A 122 -8.81 9.54 -1.27
N GLU A 123 -7.77 9.94 -2.01
CA GLU A 123 -7.91 10.72 -3.24
C GLU A 123 -8.93 10.04 -4.16
N GLU A 124 -10.01 10.77 -4.50
CA GLU A 124 -10.94 10.28 -5.51
C GLU A 124 -10.22 10.30 -6.85
N LEU A 125 -9.97 9.10 -7.39
CA LEU A 125 -9.27 9.00 -8.66
C LEU A 125 -10.07 9.75 -9.73
N PRO A 126 -9.42 10.65 -10.48
CA PRO A 126 -10.10 11.49 -11.46
C PRO A 126 -10.69 10.69 -12.61
N ALA A 127 -10.45 9.37 -12.70
CA ALA A 127 -10.97 8.52 -13.75
C ALA A 127 -11.68 7.26 -13.26
N TRP A 128 -12.80 6.94 -13.93
CA TRP A 128 -13.54 5.70 -13.71
C TRP A 128 -12.64 4.49 -13.95
N ASN A 129 -12.64 3.55 -13.02
CA ASN A 129 -11.87 2.32 -13.13
C ASN A 129 -12.71 1.10 -12.73
N LEU A 130 -12.16 -0.09 -12.98
CA LEU A 130 -12.79 -1.40 -12.70
C LEU A 130 -12.97 -1.71 -11.21
N LEU A 131 -12.44 -0.87 -10.33
CA LEU A 131 -12.41 -0.98 -8.88
C LEU A 131 -13.11 0.23 -8.28
N THR A 132 -14.39 0.39 -8.59
CA THR A 132 -15.22 1.45 -8.03
C THR A 132 -15.41 1.23 -6.53
N ARG A 133 -14.38 1.54 -5.73
CA ARG A 133 -14.35 1.30 -4.28
C ARG A 133 -15.00 2.43 -3.50
N THR A 134 -15.03 3.65 -4.05
CA THR A 134 -15.46 4.86 -3.33
C THR A 134 -16.65 5.58 -3.93
N ASN A 135 -17.00 5.33 -5.20
CA ASN A 135 -18.11 6.04 -5.83
C ASN A 135 -19.40 5.21 -5.82
N LYS A 136 -20.38 5.64 -5.01
CA LYS A 136 -21.67 4.98 -4.81
C LYS A 136 -22.68 5.20 -5.95
N ASN A 137 -22.42 6.15 -6.85
CA ASN A 137 -23.38 6.56 -7.90
C ASN A 137 -23.26 5.74 -9.19
N TYR A 138 -22.28 4.85 -9.29
CA TYR A 138 -21.95 4.12 -10.52
C TYR A 138 -22.58 2.72 -10.62
N GLN A 139 -23.73 2.46 -10.00
CA GLN A 139 -24.29 1.11 -9.99
C GLN A 139 -24.67 0.61 -11.40
N TYR A 140 -25.12 1.48 -12.32
CA TYR A 140 -25.45 1.08 -13.71
C TYR A 140 -25.35 2.23 -14.71
N ILE A 141 -24.14 2.54 -15.20
CA ILE A 141 -23.97 3.70 -16.10
C ILE A 141 -24.34 3.35 -17.55
N SER A 142 -23.82 2.24 -18.10
CA SER A 142 -24.20 1.80 -19.44
C SER A 142 -23.84 0.33 -19.69
N PHE A 143 -24.64 -0.35 -20.52
CA PHE A 143 -24.38 -1.75 -20.92
C PHE A 143 -22.96 -1.96 -21.48
N ARG A 144 -22.42 -0.99 -22.24
CA ARG A 144 -21.07 -1.08 -22.81
C ARG A 144 -19.98 -1.05 -21.73
N VAL A 145 -20.10 -0.17 -20.74
CA VAL A 145 -19.15 -0.08 -19.61
C VAL A 145 -19.27 -1.33 -18.73
N THR A 146 -20.49 -1.81 -18.51
CA THR A 146 -20.74 -3.07 -17.80
C THR A 146 -20.11 -4.27 -18.52
N CYS A 147 -20.20 -4.37 -19.85
CA CYS A 147 -19.49 -5.42 -20.61
C CYS A 147 -17.97 -5.34 -20.43
N ILE A 148 -17.39 -4.13 -20.51
CA ILE A 148 -15.94 -3.92 -20.28
C ILE A 148 -15.57 -4.35 -18.86
N TRP A 149 -16.42 -4.04 -17.88
CA TRP A 149 -16.24 -4.46 -16.49
C TRP A 149 -16.24 -5.98 -16.35
N PHE A 150 -17.24 -6.68 -16.92
CA PHE A 150 -17.30 -8.15 -16.88
C PHE A 150 -16.11 -8.81 -17.58
N ILE A 151 -15.66 -8.27 -18.72
CA ILE A 151 -14.44 -8.75 -19.38
C ILE A 151 -13.23 -8.56 -18.47
N GLY A 152 -13.07 -7.38 -17.86
CA GLY A 152 -11.99 -7.08 -16.92
C GLY A 152 -12.01 -8.00 -15.70
N PHE A 153 -13.20 -8.26 -15.14
CA PHE A 153 -13.42 -9.21 -14.06
C PHE A 153 -12.96 -10.61 -14.47
N PHE A 154 -13.43 -11.10 -15.63
CA PHE A 154 -13.07 -12.42 -16.11
C PHE A 154 -11.56 -12.58 -16.31
N LEU A 155 -10.93 -11.63 -17.02
CA LEU A 155 -9.49 -11.62 -17.24
C LEU A 155 -8.71 -11.61 -15.91
N ARG A 156 -9.14 -10.81 -14.94
CA ARG A 156 -8.45 -10.70 -13.65
C ARG A 156 -8.52 -11.99 -12.84
N TYR A 157 -9.70 -12.57 -12.67
CA TYR A 157 -9.90 -13.66 -11.71
C TYR A 157 -9.71 -15.04 -12.31
N PHE A 158 -9.92 -15.21 -13.62
CA PHE A 158 -9.81 -16.52 -14.28
C PHE A 158 -8.52 -16.70 -15.08
N ILE A 159 -7.79 -15.62 -15.37
CA ILE A 159 -6.51 -15.69 -16.11
C ILE A 159 -5.36 -15.13 -15.29
N LEU A 160 -5.40 -13.86 -14.92
CA LEU A 160 -4.26 -13.19 -14.25
C LEU A 160 -4.03 -13.71 -12.83
N PHE A 161 -5.08 -13.88 -12.03
CA PHE A 161 -4.96 -14.34 -10.66
C PHE A 161 -4.43 -15.79 -10.55
N PRO A 162 -4.98 -16.80 -11.26
CA PRO A 162 -4.43 -18.14 -11.26
C PRO A 162 -2.98 -18.17 -11.75
N LEU A 163 -2.65 -17.36 -12.75
CA LEU A 163 -1.27 -17.24 -13.22
C LEU A 163 -0.33 -16.72 -12.11
N ARG A 164 -0.73 -15.67 -11.38
CA ARG A 164 0.04 -15.14 -10.24
C ARG A 164 0.23 -16.17 -9.14
N VAL A 165 -0.81 -16.95 -8.84
CA VAL A 165 -0.72 -18.06 -7.86
C VAL A 165 0.31 -19.09 -8.33
N CYS A 166 0.25 -19.52 -9.60
CA CYS A 166 1.22 -20.47 -10.15
C CYS A 166 2.67 -19.94 -10.07
N ILE A 167 2.90 -18.67 -10.44
CA ILE A 167 4.23 -18.05 -10.35
C ILE A 167 4.68 -17.95 -8.89
N THR A 168 3.79 -17.63 -7.96
CA THR A 168 4.10 -17.55 -6.52
C THR A 168 4.51 -18.92 -5.98
N VAL A 169 3.73 -19.96 -6.27
CA VAL A 169 4.05 -21.34 -5.86
C VAL A 169 5.39 -21.78 -6.44
N PHE A 170 5.63 -21.49 -7.72
CA PHE A 170 6.91 -21.76 -8.35
C PHE A 170 8.05 -21.00 -7.65
N GLY A 171 7.87 -19.71 -7.36
CA GLY A 171 8.86 -18.87 -6.68
C GLY A 171 9.21 -19.38 -5.28
N VAL A 172 8.20 -19.83 -4.51
CA VAL A 172 8.39 -20.47 -3.19
C VAL A 172 9.23 -21.75 -3.33
N CYS A 173 8.83 -22.66 -4.21
CA CYS A 173 9.56 -23.91 -4.42
C CYS A 173 10.99 -23.66 -4.90
N TRP A 174 11.17 -22.70 -5.80
CA TRP A 174 12.48 -22.31 -6.32
C TRP A 174 13.38 -21.71 -5.24
N LEU A 175 12.86 -20.81 -4.40
CA LEU A 175 13.60 -20.23 -3.27
C LEU A 175 14.02 -21.32 -2.28
N LEU A 176 13.11 -22.22 -1.90
CA LEU A 176 13.41 -23.30 -0.97
C LEU A 176 14.46 -24.27 -1.52
N LEU A 177 14.34 -24.66 -2.80
CA LEU A 177 15.34 -25.49 -3.47
C LEU A 177 16.70 -24.78 -3.54
N PHE A 178 16.71 -23.51 -3.97
CA PHE A 178 17.93 -22.71 -4.10
C PHE A 178 18.64 -22.55 -2.76
N THR A 179 17.92 -22.15 -1.72
CA THR A 179 18.48 -21.96 -0.38
C THR A 179 18.94 -23.28 0.24
N PHE A 180 18.25 -24.39 -0.02
CA PHE A 180 18.70 -25.72 0.38
C PHE A 180 20.04 -26.08 -0.29
N LEU A 181 20.15 -25.92 -1.62
CA LEU A 181 21.37 -26.21 -2.37
C LEU A 181 22.55 -25.34 -1.92
N VAL A 182 22.33 -24.02 -1.76
CA VAL A 182 23.36 -23.09 -1.27
C VAL A 182 23.74 -23.37 0.18
N GLY A 183 22.77 -23.76 1.01
CA GLY A 183 23.01 -24.10 2.42
C GLY A 183 23.86 -25.36 2.61
N CYS A 184 23.95 -26.23 1.61
CA CYS A 184 24.86 -27.39 1.62
C CYS A 184 26.31 -27.03 1.26
N LEU A 185 26.57 -25.79 0.78
CA LEU A 185 27.92 -25.35 0.43
C LEU A 185 28.66 -24.81 1.67
N PRO A 186 29.97 -25.07 1.78
CA PRO A 186 30.80 -24.46 2.81
C PRO A 186 30.91 -22.94 2.61
N ASP A 187 31.09 -22.21 3.70
CA ASP A 187 31.28 -20.76 3.66
C ASP A 187 32.53 -20.40 2.85
N SER A 188 32.29 -19.83 1.68
CA SER A 188 33.29 -19.54 0.67
C SER A 188 32.88 -18.30 -0.13
N ARG A 189 33.85 -17.69 -0.82
CA ARG A 189 33.56 -16.57 -1.75
C ARG A 189 32.55 -16.99 -2.83
N PHE A 190 32.65 -18.23 -3.31
CA PHE A 190 31.73 -18.79 -4.30
C PHE A 190 30.30 -18.92 -3.75
N LYS A 191 30.12 -19.45 -2.53
CA LYS A 191 28.79 -19.52 -1.87
C LYS A 191 28.15 -18.14 -1.76
N ARG A 192 28.90 -17.14 -1.29
CA ARG A 192 28.41 -15.76 -1.14
C ARG A 192 28.03 -15.13 -2.48
N TRP A 193 28.87 -15.29 -3.50
CA TRP A 193 28.58 -14.82 -4.86
C TRP A 193 27.32 -15.49 -5.44
N LEU A 194 27.21 -16.81 -5.31
CA LEU A 194 26.05 -17.57 -5.78
C LEU A 194 24.78 -17.14 -5.06
N TYR A 195 24.85 -16.96 -3.74
CA TYR A 195 23.73 -16.47 -2.94
C TYR A 195 23.30 -15.06 -3.37
N TRP A 196 24.23 -14.13 -3.55
CA TRP A 196 23.93 -12.75 -3.93
C TRP A 196 23.13 -12.72 -5.24
N HIS A 197 23.60 -13.38 -6.29
CA HIS A 197 22.91 -13.43 -7.57
C HIS A 197 21.58 -14.21 -7.52
N GLY A 198 21.58 -15.38 -6.88
CA GLY A 198 20.40 -16.23 -6.86
C GLY A 198 19.28 -15.71 -5.96
N SER A 199 19.60 -15.04 -4.85
CA SER A 199 18.60 -14.40 -3.99
C SER A 199 17.88 -13.27 -4.73
N ILE A 200 18.62 -12.39 -5.42
CA ILE A 200 18.04 -11.32 -6.26
C ILE A 200 17.11 -11.91 -7.33
N LEU A 201 17.53 -13.01 -7.99
CA LEU A 201 16.69 -13.71 -8.96
C LEU A 201 15.40 -14.24 -8.32
N CYS A 202 15.48 -14.86 -7.14
CA CYS A 202 14.30 -15.38 -6.43
C CYS A 202 13.32 -14.24 -6.08
N PHE A 203 13.82 -13.14 -5.50
CA PHE A 203 12.98 -11.99 -5.15
C PHE A 203 12.39 -11.28 -6.37
N ARG A 204 13.09 -11.27 -7.52
CA ARG A 204 12.52 -10.82 -8.80
C ARG A 204 11.36 -11.67 -9.28
N VAL A 205 11.42 -13.00 -9.10
CA VAL A 205 10.30 -13.88 -9.42
C VAL A 205 9.09 -13.57 -8.54
N PHE A 206 9.31 -13.33 -7.24
CA PHE A 206 8.24 -12.89 -6.33
C PHE A 206 7.67 -11.52 -6.71
N ALA A 207 8.52 -10.54 -7.04
CA ALA A 207 8.09 -9.23 -7.50
C ALA A 207 7.24 -9.33 -8.79
N CYS A 208 7.61 -10.23 -9.71
CA CYS A 208 6.81 -10.52 -10.90
C CYS A 208 5.45 -11.14 -10.56
N ALA A 209 5.39 -12.05 -9.58
CA ALA A 209 4.13 -12.62 -9.08
C ALA A 209 3.19 -11.54 -8.51
N CYS A 210 3.75 -10.51 -7.86
CA CYS A 210 3.02 -9.33 -7.40
C CYS A 210 2.71 -8.32 -8.52
N SER A 211 3.20 -8.53 -9.73
CA SER A 211 3.17 -7.55 -10.84
C SER A 211 3.75 -6.19 -10.44
N ALA A 212 4.80 -6.21 -9.62
CA ALA A 212 5.44 -5.01 -9.12
C ALA A 212 6.19 -4.27 -10.24
N VAL A 213 5.96 -2.96 -10.33
CA VAL A 213 6.77 -2.04 -11.13
C VAL A 213 7.53 -1.17 -10.15
N VAL A 214 8.85 -1.37 -10.07
CA VAL A 214 9.70 -0.73 -9.07
C VAL A 214 10.66 0.24 -9.75
N THR A 215 10.62 1.49 -9.34
CA THR A 215 11.56 2.53 -9.76
C THR A 215 12.51 2.81 -8.61
N TYR A 216 13.80 2.84 -8.92
CA TYR A 216 14.86 3.05 -7.95
C TYR A 216 15.52 4.40 -8.22
N HIS A 217 15.66 5.20 -7.17
CA HIS A 217 16.29 6.50 -7.20
C HIS A 217 17.57 6.46 -6.37
N ASN A 218 18.56 7.28 -6.74
CA ASN A 218 19.82 7.46 -5.99
C ASN A 218 20.53 6.14 -5.65
N ARG A 219 20.74 5.29 -6.68
CA ARG A 219 21.33 3.95 -6.52
C ARG A 219 22.75 3.97 -5.96
N GLU A 220 23.45 5.07 -6.11
CA GLU A 220 24.77 5.32 -5.53
C GLU A 220 24.78 5.29 -3.99
N ASN A 221 23.62 5.49 -3.35
CA ASN A 221 23.47 5.46 -1.88
C ASN A 221 23.01 4.10 -1.35
N GLN A 222 22.96 3.07 -2.18
CA GLN A 222 22.52 1.74 -1.78
C GLN A 222 23.47 1.14 -0.73
N ALA A 223 22.91 0.46 0.28
CA ALA A 223 23.71 -0.18 1.31
C ALA A 223 24.61 -1.28 0.71
N VAL A 224 25.90 -1.19 1.01
CA VAL A 224 26.92 -2.18 0.63
C VAL A 224 27.17 -3.16 1.77
N ASN A 225 27.96 -4.21 1.54
CA ASN A 225 28.35 -5.17 2.56
C ASN A 225 28.88 -4.49 3.84
N GLY A 226 28.50 -5.00 5.01
CA GLY A 226 28.74 -4.34 6.30
C GLY A 226 27.84 -3.12 6.59
N GLY A 227 27.03 -2.66 5.64
CA GLY A 227 26.11 -1.54 5.82
C GLY A 227 24.74 -1.92 6.41
N ILE A 228 23.91 -0.91 6.64
CA ILE A 228 22.53 -1.05 7.12
C ILE A 228 21.60 -0.26 6.19
N CYS A 229 20.56 -0.93 5.69
CA CYS A 229 19.42 -0.35 5.01
C CYS A 229 18.26 -0.26 6.01
N VAL A 230 17.68 0.93 6.14
CA VAL A 230 16.54 1.20 7.02
C VAL A 230 15.37 1.60 6.15
N ALA A 231 14.23 0.95 6.34
CA ALA A 231 13.00 1.23 5.59
C ALA A 231 11.78 1.21 6.53
N ASN A 232 10.72 1.91 6.14
CA ASN A 232 9.41 1.82 6.79
C ASN A 232 8.77 0.45 6.52
N HIS A 233 7.85 0.00 7.38
CA HIS A 233 7.28 -1.35 7.28
C HIS A 233 5.75 -1.36 7.20
N THR A 234 5.22 -1.95 6.15
CA THR A 234 3.79 -2.19 5.96
C THR A 234 3.47 -3.67 5.92
N SER A 235 4.30 -4.49 5.26
CA SER A 235 4.03 -5.93 5.11
C SER A 235 5.27 -6.74 4.71
N PRO A 236 5.23 -8.08 4.77
CA PRO A 236 6.32 -8.92 4.26
C PRO A 236 6.68 -8.70 2.78
N ILE A 237 5.78 -8.08 1.99
CA ILE A 237 6.04 -7.74 0.59
C ILE A 237 7.15 -6.69 0.48
N ASP A 238 7.37 -5.85 1.49
CA ASP A 238 8.42 -4.82 1.48
C ASP A 238 9.80 -5.44 1.26
N VAL A 239 10.06 -6.61 1.85
CA VAL A 239 11.28 -7.38 1.63
C VAL A 239 11.42 -7.81 0.17
N VAL A 240 10.32 -8.26 -0.46
CA VAL A 240 10.32 -8.66 -1.87
C VAL A 240 10.66 -7.48 -2.78
N ILE A 241 10.13 -6.30 -2.47
CA ILE A 241 10.38 -5.08 -3.25
C ILE A 241 11.81 -4.59 -3.08
N LEU A 242 12.33 -4.55 -1.85
CA LEU A 242 13.68 -4.07 -1.57
C LEU A 242 14.75 -5.06 -2.05
N ALA A 243 14.55 -6.37 -1.90
CA ALA A 243 15.53 -7.38 -2.30
C ALA A 243 15.56 -7.69 -3.82
N ASN A 244 14.94 -6.83 -4.64
CA ASN A 244 14.85 -6.98 -6.09
C ASN A 244 16.06 -6.34 -6.82
N ASP A 245 16.70 -5.33 -6.22
CA ASP A 245 17.92 -4.70 -6.75
C ASP A 245 19.16 -4.89 -5.86
N ASN A 246 19.02 -5.48 -4.68
CA ASN A 246 20.12 -5.86 -3.80
C ASN A 246 19.83 -7.17 -3.06
N SER A 247 20.85 -7.71 -2.39
CA SER A 247 20.71 -8.83 -1.47
C SER A 247 20.96 -8.36 -0.03
N TYR A 248 20.01 -8.66 0.87
CA TYR A 248 20.04 -8.21 2.26
C TYR A 248 20.05 -9.37 3.25
N ALA A 249 20.73 -9.18 4.37
CA ALA A 249 20.50 -9.95 5.58
C ALA A 249 19.26 -9.41 6.30
N LEU A 250 18.20 -10.21 6.31
CA LEU A 250 16.93 -9.84 6.94
C LEU A 250 17.02 -9.94 8.46
N VAL A 251 16.36 -8.99 9.12
CA VAL A 251 16.17 -8.93 10.57
C VAL A 251 14.67 -9.02 10.84
N GLY A 252 14.25 -9.95 11.68
CA GLY A 252 12.83 -10.04 12.03
C GLY A 252 12.51 -11.08 13.09
N GLN A 253 11.27 -11.08 13.54
CA GLN A 253 10.80 -12.09 14.47
C GLN A 253 10.79 -13.48 13.82
N SER A 254 11.16 -14.50 14.57
CA SER A 254 10.96 -15.90 14.19
C SER A 254 9.47 -16.22 14.15
N HIS A 255 9.00 -16.70 13.00
CA HIS A 255 7.60 -17.08 12.78
C HIS A 255 7.48 -18.60 12.64
N GLY A 256 6.35 -19.16 13.05
CA GLY A 256 5.99 -20.55 12.76
C GLY A 256 5.36 -20.73 11.37
N GLY A 257 4.90 -21.96 11.09
CA GLY A 257 4.12 -22.28 9.89
C GLY A 257 4.86 -22.01 8.59
N PHE A 258 4.14 -21.50 7.59
CA PHE A 258 4.67 -21.26 6.24
C PHE A 258 5.86 -20.28 6.22
N LEU A 259 5.75 -19.16 6.95
CA LEU A 259 6.82 -18.16 7.03
C LEU A 259 8.06 -18.74 7.72
N GLY A 260 7.88 -19.58 8.74
CA GLY A 260 8.99 -20.28 9.39
C GLY A 260 9.78 -21.20 8.46
N VAL A 261 9.11 -21.88 7.52
CA VAL A 261 9.79 -22.71 6.50
C VAL A 261 10.65 -21.83 5.58
N LEU A 262 10.14 -20.68 5.14
CA LEU A 262 10.89 -19.72 4.33
C LEU A 262 12.09 -19.14 5.10
N GLN A 263 11.87 -18.70 6.35
CA GLN A 263 12.91 -18.16 7.23
C GLN A 263 14.01 -19.19 7.50
N SER A 264 13.64 -20.45 7.72
CA SER A 264 14.58 -21.56 7.92
C SER A 264 15.40 -21.82 6.66
N GLY A 265 14.79 -21.78 5.48
CA GLY A 265 15.50 -21.90 4.21
C GLY A 265 16.53 -20.78 4.03
N LEU A 266 16.08 -19.53 4.17
CA LEU A 266 16.93 -18.34 4.07
C LEU A 266 18.10 -18.38 5.07
N GLY A 267 17.82 -18.69 6.34
CA GLY A 267 18.81 -18.76 7.41
C GLY A 267 19.88 -19.84 7.23
N ARG A 268 19.63 -20.88 6.42
CA ARG A 268 20.65 -21.87 6.05
C ARG A 268 21.61 -21.35 4.98
N ALA A 269 21.15 -20.46 4.12
CA ALA A 269 21.90 -20.02 2.96
C ALA A 269 22.81 -18.82 3.25
N THR A 270 22.38 -17.91 4.13
CA THR A 270 23.16 -16.75 4.58
C THR A 270 22.81 -16.34 6.02
N SER A 271 23.57 -15.42 6.60
CA SER A 271 23.46 -14.96 7.98
C SER A 271 22.27 -14.00 8.22
N HIS A 272 21.04 -14.48 8.05
CA HIS A 272 19.83 -13.77 8.50
C HIS A 272 19.74 -13.78 10.04
N ILE A 273 19.11 -12.75 10.61
CA ILE A 273 19.00 -12.58 12.07
C ILE A 273 17.51 -12.70 12.45
N TRP A 274 17.18 -13.78 13.16
CA TRP A 274 15.83 -14.04 13.65
C TRP A 274 15.80 -13.99 15.18
N PHE A 275 14.79 -13.34 15.77
CA PHE A 275 14.63 -13.16 17.23
C PHE A 275 13.26 -13.59 17.73
N GLU A 276 13.11 -13.85 19.03
CA GLU A 276 11.85 -14.26 19.65
C GLU A 276 11.26 -13.11 20.47
N ARG A 277 9.97 -12.79 20.29
CA ARG A 277 9.31 -11.65 20.98
C ARG A 277 9.19 -11.80 22.51
N GLY A 278 9.54 -12.95 23.09
CA GLY A 278 9.27 -13.29 24.48
C GLY A 278 10.37 -12.95 25.49
N GLU A 279 11.60 -12.65 25.06
CA GLU A 279 12.73 -12.49 25.98
C GLU A 279 13.19 -11.04 26.10
N VAL A 280 12.97 -10.42 27.28
CA VAL A 280 13.45 -9.05 27.58
C VAL A 280 14.98 -8.93 27.52
N ARG A 281 15.70 -10.04 27.78
CA ARG A 281 17.16 -10.16 27.59
C ARG A 281 17.61 -10.20 26.12
N ASP A 282 16.69 -10.37 25.18
CA ASP A 282 17.00 -10.51 23.75
C ASP A 282 17.33 -9.16 23.09
N ARG A 283 16.93 -8.01 23.66
CA ARG A 283 17.26 -6.70 23.06
C ARG A 283 18.76 -6.42 23.02
N GLU A 284 19.46 -6.66 24.14
CA GLU A 284 20.92 -6.49 24.20
C GLU A 284 21.63 -7.54 23.34
N LEU A 285 21.10 -8.77 23.28
CA LEU A 285 21.64 -9.84 22.45
C LEU A 285 21.48 -9.53 20.95
N VAL A 286 20.31 -9.05 20.54
CA VAL A 286 20.03 -8.61 19.16
C VAL A 286 20.94 -7.45 18.80
N GLN A 287 21.08 -6.44 19.67
CA GLN A 287 21.99 -5.33 19.42
C GLN A 287 23.44 -5.81 19.25
N LYS A 288 23.89 -6.75 20.10
CA LYS A 288 25.22 -7.36 19.99
C LYS A 288 25.39 -8.11 18.67
N ARG A 289 24.42 -8.97 18.28
CA ARG A 289 24.44 -9.71 17.01
C ARG A 289 24.46 -8.78 15.79
N LEU A 290 23.67 -7.71 15.82
CA LEU A 290 23.68 -6.70 14.76
C LEU A 290 25.07 -6.04 14.64
N LYS A 291 25.68 -5.67 15.78
CA LYS A 291 27.02 -5.07 15.81
C LYS A 291 28.09 -6.03 15.28
N GLU A 292 28.06 -7.30 15.71
CA GLU A 292 28.97 -8.35 15.22
C GLU A 292 28.78 -8.64 13.73
N HIS A 293 27.54 -8.54 13.21
CA HIS A 293 27.25 -8.73 11.79
C HIS A 293 27.80 -7.60 10.94
N VAL A 294 27.60 -6.34 11.36
CA VAL A 294 28.10 -5.14 10.68
C VAL A 294 29.64 -5.09 10.66
N GLN A 295 30.29 -5.63 11.69
CA GLN A 295 31.76 -5.71 11.75
C GLN A 295 32.38 -6.70 10.75
N ASP A 296 31.59 -7.62 10.19
CA ASP A 296 32.04 -8.55 9.16
C ASP A 296 31.66 -8.03 7.77
N GLU A 297 32.60 -7.38 7.10
CA GLU A 297 32.44 -6.83 5.74
C GLU A 297 32.14 -7.90 4.68
N THR A 298 32.26 -9.19 5.00
CA THR A 298 31.90 -10.25 4.06
C THR A 298 30.41 -10.58 4.05
N LYS A 299 29.67 -10.11 5.05
CA LYS A 299 28.22 -10.34 5.17
C LYS A 299 27.43 -9.31 4.37
N LEU A 300 26.20 -9.68 4.04
CA LEU A 300 25.27 -8.80 3.33
C LEU A 300 24.88 -7.59 4.19
N PRO A 301 24.56 -6.44 3.57
CA PRO A 301 23.94 -5.33 4.29
C PRO A 301 22.70 -5.80 5.03
N ILE A 302 22.49 -5.26 6.22
CA ILE A 302 21.32 -5.58 7.04
C ILE A 302 20.13 -4.78 6.51
N LEU A 303 18.96 -5.40 6.36
CA LEU A 303 17.70 -4.70 6.16
C LEU A 303 16.92 -4.67 7.47
N ILE A 304 16.63 -3.46 7.97
CA ILE A 304 15.94 -3.22 9.23
C ILE A 304 14.68 -2.37 9.00
N PHE A 305 13.62 -2.77 9.70
CA PHE A 305 12.36 -2.06 9.82
C PHE A 305 12.21 -1.56 11.26
N PRO A 306 12.47 -0.28 11.56
CA PRO A 306 12.60 0.21 12.93
C PRO A 306 11.27 0.34 13.69
N GLU A 307 10.14 0.16 13.00
CA GLU A 307 8.79 0.28 13.55
C GLU A 307 8.35 -0.94 14.39
N GLY A 308 8.98 -2.10 14.19
CA GLY A 308 8.62 -3.38 14.83
C GLY A 308 9.74 -4.02 15.62
#